data_AF-A0A3S3QQI6-F1
#
_entry.id   AF-A0A3S3QQI6-F1
#
_cell.length_a   1.000
_cell.length_b   1.000
_cell.length_c   1.000
_cell.angle_alpha   90.00
_cell.angle_beta   90.00
_cell.angle_gamma   90.00
#
_symmetry.space_group_name_H-M   'P 1'
#
loop_
_entity.id
_entity.type
_entity.pdbx_description
1 polymer ?
#
loop_
_entity_poly.entity_id
_entity_poly.type
_entity_poly.pdbx_seq_one_letter_code
_entity_poly.pdbx_strand_id
1 'polypeptide(L)'
;MNITTRNESLLGLYNETYLGDDAYFGDFFFAVHESYLSIHGYLSLTICIFGTITNILNIIVLTRKEMESPTNKILTGLAVADMLVMIEYIPFSFHNYIQTNQTDEERFALPWAVYTLIHAHVSVVGHTISTWLTVILAVWRYLAVRFVTLLS
;
A
#
# COMPACT_ATOMS: atom_id res chain seq x y z
N MET A 1 -25.12 32.62 43.95
CA MET A 1 -24.77 31.98 42.66
C MET A 1 -24.69 30.49 42.91
N ASN A 2 -25.60 29.70 42.34
CA ASN A 2 -25.79 28.29 42.71
C ASN A 2 -24.71 27.41 42.06
N ILE A 3 -24.26 26.38 42.77
CA ILE A 3 -23.19 25.46 42.29
C ILE A 3 -23.63 24.70 41.03
N THR A 4 -24.93 24.40 40.91
CA THR A 4 -25.53 23.71 39.76
C THR A 4 -25.42 24.51 38.46
N THR A 5 -25.70 25.81 38.50
CA THR A 5 -25.60 26.71 37.34
C THR A 5 -24.16 26.88 36.83
N ARG A 6 -23.15 26.75 37.70
CA ARG A 6 -21.75 26.83 37.29
C ARG A 6 -21.30 25.56 36.55
N ASN A 7 -21.83 24.40 36.93
CA ASN A 7 -21.44 23.13 36.33
C ASN A 7 -22.03 22.95 34.93
N GLU A 8 -23.26 23.42 34.71
CA GLU A 8 -23.87 23.44 33.37
C GLU A 8 -23.17 24.43 32.42
N SER A 9 -22.77 25.61 32.92
CA SER A 9 -21.99 26.55 32.12
C SER A 9 -20.59 26.02 31.79
N LEU A 10 -19.95 25.29 32.71
CA LEU A 10 -18.65 24.67 32.46
C LEU A 10 -18.75 23.49 31.50
N LEU A 11 -19.80 22.66 31.61
CA LEU A 11 -20.07 21.58 30.66
C LEU A 11 -20.39 22.12 29.27
N GLY A 12 -21.15 23.21 29.15
CA GLY A 12 -21.40 23.89 27.87
C GLY A 12 -20.11 24.43 27.24
N LEU A 13 -19.23 25.04 28.05
CA LEU A 13 -17.92 25.50 27.59
C LEU A 13 -17.03 24.33 27.16
N TYR A 14 -17.04 23.24 27.92
CA TYR A 14 -16.28 22.03 27.60
C TYR A 14 -16.78 21.39 26.30
N ASN A 15 -18.10 21.33 26.09
CA ASN A 15 -18.71 20.76 24.89
C ASN A 15 -18.39 21.61 23.65
N GLU A 16 -18.53 22.94 23.72
CA GLU A 16 -18.19 23.84 22.61
C GLU A 16 -16.69 23.83 22.28
N THR A 17 -15.82 23.77 23.29
CA THR A 17 -14.36 23.83 23.06
C THR A 17 -13.78 22.49 22.61
N TYR A 18 -14.20 21.37 23.20
CA TYR A 18 -13.69 20.03 22.83
C TYR A 18 -14.39 19.44 21.60
N LEU A 19 -15.72 19.56 21.47
CA LEU A 19 -16.39 19.11 20.25
C LEU A 19 -16.10 20.03 19.06
N GLY A 20 -15.84 21.31 19.30
CA GLY A 20 -15.47 22.25 18.25
C GLY A 20 -14.18 21.81 17.55
N ASP A 21 -13.07 21.69 18.30
CA ASP A 21 -11.77 21.35 17.72
C ASP A 21 -11.74 19.93 17.11
N ASP A 22 -12.36 18.93 17.76
CA ASP A 22 -12.42 17.56 17.22
C ASP A 22 -13.32 17.46 15.98
N ALA A 23 -14.41 18.22 15.91
CA ALA A 23 -15.29 18.27 14.74
C ALA A 23 -14.59 18.97 13.56
N TYR A 24 -13.93 20.13 13.79
CA TYR A 24 -13.19 20.84 12.74
C TYR A 24 -12.00 20.04 12.22
N PHE A 25 -11.28 19.34 13.10
CA PHE A 25 -10.17 18.47 12.69
C PHE A 25 -10.68 17.27 11.89
N GLY A 26 -11.72 16.59 12.36
CA GLY A 26 -12.34 15.46 11.67
C GLY A 26 -12.85 15.83 10.28
N ASP A 27 -13.56 16.95 10.15
CA ASP A 27 -14.13 17.44 8.89
C ASP A 27 -13.07 17.66 7.81
N PHE A 28 -11.87 18.11 8.18
CA PHE A 28 -10.75 18.23 7.26
C PHE A 28 -10.29 16.87 6.72
N PHE A 29 -10.12 15.85 7.58
CA PHE A 29 -9.76 14.50 7.13
C PHE A 29 -10.85 13.88 6.28
N PHE A 30 -12.13 14.11 6.61
CA PHE A 30 -13.24 13.65 5.78
C PHE A 30 -13.22 14.30 4.40
N ALA A 31 -13.03 15.62 4.31
CA ALA A 31 -12.95 16.33 3.03
C ALA A 31 -11.76 15.87 2.17
N VAL A 32 -10.60 15.64 2.79
CA VAL A 32 -9.41 15.10 2.12
C VAL A 32 -9.65 13.64 1.70
N HIS A 33 -10.27 12.83 2.55
CA HIS A 33 -10.58 11.43 2.26
C HIS A 33 -11.53 11.30 1.07
N GLU A 34 -12.63 12.04 1.04
CA GLU A 34 -13.59 12.05 -0.06
C GLU A 34 -12.95 12.51 -1.38
N SER A 35 -12.15 13.57 -1.32
CA SER A 35 -11.40 14.05 -2.49
C SER A 35 -10.38 13.02 -2.98
N TYR A 36 -9.72 12.32 -2.06
CA TYR A 36 -8.73 11.29 -2.35
C TYR A 36 -9.39 10.04 -2.95
N LEU A 37 -10.51 9.57 -2.41
CA LEU A 37 -11.24 8.39 -2.90
C LEU A 37 -11.54 8.51 -4.39
N SER A 38 -12.05 9.66 -4.84
CA SER A 38 -12.39 9.85 -6.26
C SER A 38 -11.20 9.72 -7.21
N ILE A 39 -9.98 10.01 -6.75
CA ILE A 39 -8.75 10.01 -7.57
C ILE A 39 -7.92 8.74 -7.32
N HIS A 40 -8.06 8.13 -6.14
CA HIS A 40 -7.21 7.04 -5.66
C HIS A 40 -7.18 5.88 -6.64
N GLY A 41 -8.33 5.44 -7.16
CA GLY A 41 -8.41 4.32 -8.10
C GLY A 41 -7.66 4.55 -9.42
N TYR A 42 -7.72 5.77 -9.97
CA TYR A 42 -6.98 6.10 -11.21
C TYR A 42 -5.49 6.24 -10.96
N LEU A 43 -5.12 6.85 -9.83
CA LEU A 43 -3.72 7.04 -9.45
C LEU A 43 -3.04 5.69 -9.15
N SER A 44 -3.71 4.81 -8.41
CA SER A 44 -3.20 3.50 -8.06
C SER A 44 -3.05 2.59 -9.28
N LEU A 45 -4.02 2.59 -10.21
CA LEU A 45 -3.92 1.89 -11.49
C LEU A 45 -2.71 2.38 -12.32
N THR A 46 -2.53 3.69 -12.40
CA THR A 46 -1.40 4.28 -13.14
C THR A 46 -0.06 3.84 -12.54
N ILE A 47 0.07 3.90 -11.22
CA ILE A 47 1.26 3.46 -10.50
C ILE A 47 1.48 1.95 -10.70
N CYS A 48 0.43 1.13 -10.67
CA CYS A 48 0.54 -0.31 -10.86
C CYS A 48 0.98 -0.69 -12.27
N ILE A 49 0.45 -0.03 -13.30
CA ILE A 49 0.86 -0.24 -14.69
C ILE A 49 2.33 0.15 -14.88
N PHE A 50 2.72 1.33 -14.41
CA PHE A 50 4.12 1.78 -14.48
C PHE A 50 5.05 0.83 -13.71
N GLY A 51 4.68 0.47 -12.48
CA GLY A 51 5.46 -0.45 -11.64
C GLY A 51 5.63 -1.82 -12.31
N THR A 52 4.58 -2.34 -12.95
CA THR A 52 4.65 -3.59 -13.72
C THR A 52 5.65 -3.47 -14.87
N ILE A 53 5.59 -2.39 -15.66
CA ILE A 53 6.52 -2.17 -16.79
C ILE A 53 7.96 -2.07 -16.28
N THR A 54 8.20 -1.27 -15.23
CA THR A 54 9.54 -1.09 -14.65
C THR A 54 10.10 -2.40 -14.10
N ASN A 55 9.29 -3.22 -13.42
CA ASN A 55 9.74 -4.51 -12.91
C ASN A 55 10.00 -5.53 -14.03
N ILE A 56 9.21 -5.53 -15.11
CA ILE A 56 9.49 -6.35 -16.30
C ILE A 56 10.85 -5.97 -16.91
N LEU A 57 11.11 -4.67 -17.07
CA LEU A 57 12.40 -4.19 -17.59
C LEU A 57 13.56 -4.60 -16.67
N ASN A 58 13.37 -4.53 -15.35
CA ASN A 58 14.36 -5.03 -14.38
C ASN A 58 14.66 -6.52 -14.59
N ILE A 59 13.63 -7.36 -14.73
CA ILE A 59 13.82 -8.81 -15.00
C ILE A 59 14.57 -9.02 -16.31
N ILE A 60 14.19 -8.34 -17.39
CA ILE A 60 14.82 -8.49 -18.72
C ILE A 60 16.30 -8.12 -18.67
N VAL A 61 16.65 -7.00 -18.01
CA VAL A 61 18.04 -6.54 -17.87
C VAL A 61 18.85 -7.51 -17.02
N LEU A 62 18.31 -7.96 -15.89
CA LEU A 62 19.02 -8.79 -14.92
C LEU A 62 19.13 -10.26 -15.33
N THR A 63 18.24 -10.73 -16.21
CA THR A 63 18.24 -12.12 -16.74
C THR A 63 19.15 -12.29 -17.97
N ARG A 64 19.83 -11.24 -18.43
CA ARG A 64 20.85 -11.39 -19.49
C ARG A 64 21.99 -12.30 -19.04
N LYS A 65 22.33 -13.28 -19.88
CA LYS A 65 23.27 -14.39 -19.62
C LYS A 65 24.69 -13.97 -19.18
N GLU A 66 25.12 -12.76 -19.49
CA GLU A 66 26.42 -12.22 -19.05
C GLU A 66 26.40 -11.62 -17.63
N MET A 67 25.22 -11.50 -17.02
CA MET A 67 24.96 -10.91 -15.70
C MET A 67 24.50 -11.97 -14.68
N GLU A 68 24.81 -13.27 -14.86
CA GLU A 68 24.46 -14.30 -13.88
C GLU A 68 25.34 -14.22 -12.62
N SER A 69 25.03 -13.26 -11.74
CA SER A 69 25.58 -13.16 -10.40
C SER A 69 24.50 -13.47 -9.35
N PRO A 70 24.86 -13.99 -8.16
CA PRO A 70 23.92 -14.22 -7.06
C PRO A 70 23.14 -12.95 -6.68
N THR A 71 23.76 -11.77 -6.79
CA THR A 71 23.11 -10.45 -6.63
C THR A 71 21.94 -10.27 -7.61
N ASN A 72 22.15 -10.63 -8.89
CA ASN A 72 21.15 -10.43 -9.94
C ASN A 72 19.99 -11.42 -9.83
N LYS A 73 20.23 -12.64 -9.31
CA LYS A 73 19.14 -13.58 -9.00
C LYS A 73 18.22 -13.07 -7.88
N ILE A 74 18.78 -12.46 -6.83
CA ILE A 74 18.00 -11.86 -5.74
C ILE A 74 17.18 -10.66 -6.26
N LEU A 75 17.79 -9.80 -7.09
CA LEU A 75 17.10 -8.68 -7.72
C LEU A 75 15.97 -9.12 -8.68
N THR A 76 16.16 -10.22 -9.42
CA THR A 76 15.08 -10.80 -10.23
C THR A 76 13.94 -11.34 -9.36
N GLY A 77 14.25 -12.01 -8.25
CA GLY A 77 13.24 -12.46 -7.29
C GLY A 77 12.44 -11.30 -6.69
N LEU A 78 13.12 -10.17 -6.40
CA LEU A 78 12.50 -8.94 -5.92
C LEU A 78 11.52 -8.37 -6.95
N ALA A 79 11.94 -8.24 -8.21
CA ALA A 79 11.10 -7.74 -9.29
C ALA A 79 9.89 -8.65 -9.58
N VAL A 80 10.04 -9.98 -9.45
CA VAL A 80 8.93 -10.93 -9.57
C VAL A 80 7.94 -10.78 -8.41
N ALA A 81 8.41 -10.63 -7.17
CA ALA A 81 7.55 -10.41 -6.02
C ALA A 81 6.72 -9.12 -6.18
N ASP A 82 7.37 -8.03 -6.62
CA ASP A 82 6.68 -6.77 -6.86
C ASP A 82 5.67 -6.88 -8.03
N MET A 83 5.96 -7.64 -9.08
CA MET A 83 5.00 -7.88 -10.18
C MET A 83 3.78 -8.67 -9.73
N LEU A 84 3.93 -9.67 -8.85
CA LEU A 84 2.81 -10.45 -8.35
C LEU A 84 1.82 -9.57 -7.58
N VAL A 85 2.32 -8.64 -6.76
CA VAL A 85 1.49 -7.66 -6.04
C VAL A 85 0.75 -6.71 -7.02
N MET A 86 1.43 -6.25 -8.08
CA MET A 86 0.83 -5.32 -9.05
C MET A 86 -0.25 -5.99 -9.92
N ILE A 87 -0.03 -7.24 -10.34
CA ILE A 87 -0.98 -8.00 -11.18
C ILE A 87 -2.26 -8.31 -10.42
N GLU A 88 -2.15 -8.61 -9.13
CA GLU A 88 -3.27 -8.88 -8.23
C GLU A 88 -4.14 -7.64 -7.97
N TYR A 89 -3.54 -6.45 -7.96
CA TYR A 89 -4.24 -5.18 -7.75
C TYR A 89 -5.14 -4.77 -8.94
N ILE A 90 -4.78 -5.15 -10.16
CA ILE A 90 -5.52 -4.81 -11.39
C ILE A 90 -6.98 -5.32 -11.38
N PRO A 91 -7.26 -6.62 -11.13
CA PRO A 91 -8.63 -7.13 -11.03
C PRO A 91 -9.41 -6.55 -9.85
N PHE A 92 -8.74 -6.23 -8.73
CA PHE A 92 -9.37 -5.55 -7.59
C PHE A 92 -9.85 -4.15 -7.96
N SER A 93 -8.99 -3.35 -8.58
CA SER A 93 -9.32 -1.97 -8.95
C SER A 93 -10.31 -1.89 -10.11
N PHE A 94 -10.26 -2.84 -11.06
CA PHE A 94 -11.25 -2.93 -12.13
C PHE A 94 -12.66 -3.25 -11.59
N HIS A 95 -12.76 -4.15 -10.62
CA HIS A 95 -14.06 -4.50 -10.03
C HIS A 95 -14.62 -3.40 -9.12
N ASN A 96 -13.83 -2.84 -8.21
CA ASN A 96 -14.32 -1.87 -7.23
C ASN A 96 -14.53 -0.44 -7.76
N TYR A 97 -13.81 -0.02 -8.82
CA TYR A 97 -13.87 1.35 -9.33
C TYR A 97 -14.48 1.49 -10.73
N ILE A 98 -14.48 0.45 -11.58
CA ILE A 98 -14.90 0.57 -12.99
C ILE A 98 -16.29 -0.04 -13.25
N GLN A 99 -16.76 -1.01 -12.47
CA GLN A 99 -18.13 -1.51 -12.58
C GLN A 99 -19.14 -0.62 -11.83
N THR A 100 -19.62 0.43 -12.51
CA THR A 100 -20.61 1.39 -11.98
C THR A 100 -22.07 0.90 -12.07
N ASN A 101 -22.32 -0.33 -12.54
CA ASN A 101 -23.65 -0.88 -12.81
C ASN A 101 -23.98 -2.15 -12.00
N GLN A 102 -23.45 -2.29 -10.79
CA GLN A 102 -23.79 -3.43 -9.92
C GLN A 102 -24.76 -3.03 -8.82
N THR A 103 -25.75 -3.88 -8.61
CA THR A 103 -26.73 -3.75 -7.52
C THR A 103 -26.05 -3.99 -6.16
N ASP A 104 -26.53 -3.39 -5.07
CA ASP A 104 -25.91 -3.52 -3.73
C ASP A 104 -25.75 -4.99 -3.28
N GLU A 105 -26.58 -5.92 -3.77
CA GLU A 105 -26.45 -7.35 -3.51
C GLU A 105 -25.23 -8.01 -4.18
N GLU A 106 -24.79 -7.51 -5.35
CA GLU A 106 -23.63 -8.05 -6.06
C GLU A 106 -22.31 -7.50 -5.52
N ARG A 107 -22.30 -6.25 -5.04
CA ARG A 107 -21.13 -5.57 -4.46
C ARG A 107 -20.74 -6.14 -3.08
N PHE A 108 -21.71 -6.64 -2.32
CA PHE A 108 -21.51 -7.32 -1.04
C PHE A 108 -21.54 -8.85 -1.12
N ALA A 109 -21.48 -9.42 -2.32
CA ALA A 109 -21.50 -10.87 -2.47
C ALA A 109 -20.26 -11.49 -1.78
N LEU A 110 -20.49 -12.58 -1.03
CA LEU A 110 -19.48 -13.39 -0.35
C LEU A 110 -18.20 -13.65 -1.18
N PRO A 111 -18.27 -13.92 -2.50
CA PRO A 111 -17.08 -14.09 -3.33
C PRO A 111 -16.15 -12.88 -3.37
N TRP A 112 -16.69 -11.65 -3.33
CA TRP A 112 -15.91 -10.41 -3.40
C TRP A 112 -15.28 -10.04 -2.06
N ALA A 113 -15.97 -10.32 -0.95
CA ALA A 113 -15.41 -10.19 0.38
C ALA A 113 -14.23 -11.15 0.58
N VAL A 114 -14.37 -12.41 0.15
CA VAL A 114 -13.29 -13.40 0.18
C VAL A 114 -12.14 -12.99 -0.75
N TYR A 115 -12.44 -12.50 -1.95
CA TYR A 115 -11.42 -11.99 -2.87
C TYR A 115 -10.65 -10.81 -2.25
N THR A 116 -11.34 -9.85 -1.63
CA THR A 116 -10.71 -8.69 -0.96
C THR A 116 -9.85 -9.13 0.23
N LEU A 117 -10.29 -10.14 0.99
CA LEU A 117 -9.52 -10.70 2.09
C LEU A 117 -8.23 -11.39 1.58
N ILE A 118 -8.35 -12.20 0.55
CA ILE A 118 -7.20 -12.84 -0.11
C ILE A 118 -6.26 -11.75 -0.65
N HIS A 119 -6.82 -10.71 -1.27
CA HIS A 119 -6.05 -9.60 -1.82
C HIS A 119 -5.21 -8.89 -0.75
N ALA A 120 -5.84 -8.56 0.37
CA ALA A 120 -5.15 -7.95 1.50
C ALA A 120 -3.99 -8.83 2.02
N HIS A 121 -4.19 -10.14 2.07
CA HIS A 121 -3.16 -11.07 2.54
C HIS A 121 -2.01 -11.23 1.55
N VAL A 122 -2.30 -11.39 0.26
CA VAL A 122 -1.28 -11.57 -0.77
C VAL A 122 -0.46 -10.29 -0.94
N SER A 123 -1.08 -9.10 -0.90
CA SER A 123 -0.37 -7.82 -0.91
C SER A 123 0.62 -7.69 0.27
N VAL A 124 0.18 -7.99 1.49
CA VAL A 124 1.04 -7.92 2.69
C VAL A 124 2.20 -8.91 2.60
N VAL A 125 1.92 -10.15 2.17
CA VAL A 125 2.94 -11.18 1.98
C VAL A 125 3.94 -10.78 0.89
N GLY A 126 3.46 -10.26 -0.24
CA GLY A 126 4.31 -9.81 -1.34
C GLY A 126 5.24 -8.66 -0.94
N HIS A 127 4.71 -7.64 -0.25
CA HIS A 127 5.54 -6.56 0.31
C HIS A 127 6.57 -7.05 1.32
N THR A 128 6.19 -8.03 2.15
CA THR A 128 7.09 -8.64 3.13
C THR A 128 8.23 -9.38 2.43
N ILE A 129 7.93 -10.20 1.42
CA ILE A 129 8.93 -10.92 0.63
C ILE A 129 9.90 -9.93 -0.05
N SER A 130 9.37 -8.89 -0.69
CA SER A 130 10.17 -7.83 -1.33
C SER A 130 11.13 -7.15 -0.35
N THR A 131 10.65 -6.83 0.85
CA THR A 131 11.46 -6.25 1.94
C THR A 131 12.58 -7.21 2.36
N TRP A 132 12.29 -8.48 2.60
CA TRP A 132 13.29 -9.47 3.00
C TRP A 132 14.33 -9.73 1.90
N LEU A 133 13.91 -9.78 0.63
CA LEU A 133 14.84 -9.88 -0.50
C LEU A 133 15.76 -8.66 -0.60
N THR A 134 15.25 -7.46 -0.31
CA THR A 134 16.06 -6.24 -0.24
C THR A 134 17.09 -6.28 0.89
N VAL A 135 16.71 -6.79 2.07
CA VAL A 135 17.62 -7.00 3.21
C VAL A 135 18.71 -8.02 2.84
N ILE A 136 18.34 -9.15 2.25
CA ILE A 136 19.28 -10.19 1.79
C ILE A 136 20.25 -9.59 0.77
N LEU A 137 19.77 -8.78 -0.17
CA LEU A 137 20.60 -8.08 -1.15
C LEU A 137 21.58 -7.10 -0.48
N ALA A 138 21.14 -6.38 0.56
CA ALA A 138 21.99 -5.46 1.31
C ALA A 138 23.11 -6.22 2.05
N VAL A 139 22.78 -7.32 2.72
CA VAL A 139 23.76 -8.20 3.38
C VAL A 139 24.74 -8.79 2.37
N TRP A 140 24.25 -9.26 1.22
CA TRP A 140 25.09 -9.82 0.16
C TRP A 140 26.11 -8.80 -0.35
N ARG A 141 25.67 -7.56 -0.61
CA ARG A 141 26.55 -6.45 -1.01
C ARG A 141 27.56 -6.11 0.08
N TYR A 142 27.17 -6.12 1.34
CA TYR A 142 28.09 -5.88 2.47
C TYR A 142 29.19 -6.95 2.55
N LEU A 143 28.82 -8.22 2.47
CA LEU A 143 29.78 -9.34 2.49
C LEU A 143 30.73 -9.25 1.30
N ALA A 144 30.23 -8.99 0.09
CA ALA A 144 31.05 -8.87 -1.11
C ALA A 144 32.15 -7.81 -0.96
N VAL A 145 31.82 -6.63 -0.41
CA VAL A 145 32.81 -5.57 -0.14
C VAL A 145 33.82 -6.01 0.94
N ARG A 146 33.35 -6.61 2.04
CA ARG A 146 34.22 -7.04 3.14
C ARG A 146 35.20 -8.14 2.73
N PHE A 147 34.76 -9.13 1.96
CA PHE A 147 35.65 -10.18 1.45
C PHE A 147 36.70 -9.61 0.48
N VAL A 148 36.31 -8.67 -0.39
CA VAL A 148 37.25 -7.97 -1.27
C VAL A 148 38.30 -7.19 -0.47
N THR A 149 37.91 -6.51 0.62
CA THR A 149 38.87 -5.75 1.44
C THR A 149 39.79 -6.62 2.31
N LEU A 150 39.40 -7.84 2.67
CA LEU A 150 40.23 -8.75 3.49
C LEU A 150 41.31 -9.50 2.69
N LEU A 151 41.25 -9.48 1.37
CA LEU A 151 42.20 -10.14 0.45
C LEU A 151 43.20 -9.16 -0.20
N SER A 152 43.14 -7.87 0.15
CA SER A 152 44.03 -6.78 -0.28
C SER A 152 45.04 -6.43 0.80
#